data_AF-A0A0B0D5I7-F1
#
_entry.id   AF-A0A0B0D5I7-F1
#
_cell.length_a   1.000
_cell.length_b   1.000
_cell.length_c   1.000
_cell.angle_alpha   90.00
_cell.angle_beta   90.00
_cell.angle_gamma   90.00
#
_symmetry.space_group_name_H-M   'P 1'
#
loop_
_entity.id
_entity.type
_entity.pdbx_description
1 polymer ?
#
loop_
_entity_poly.entity_id
_entity_poly.type
_entity_poly.pdbx_seq_one_letter_code
_entity_poly.pdbx_strand_id
1 'polypeptide(L)'
;MYLSEVKNLNFYSQLSLKQVEDRLLITADFPKQFMVESQMKDPFLYVTLYVRGGARIKIIDEGTAKLYIPNTKDIDPETYKQIIEFAKDHAPQFKNRTKK
;
A
#
# COMPACT_ATOMS: atom_id res chain seq x y z
N MET A 1 -13.82 -7.61 4.03
CA MET A 1 -13.97 -6.47 3.11
C MET A 1 -13.01 -6.70 1.97
N TYR A 2 -13.47 -6.65 0.72
CA TYR A 2 -12.63 -6.96 -0.44
C TYR A 2 -12.19 -5.68 -1.14
N LEU A 3 -10.88 -5.53 -1.36
CA LEU A 3 -10.30 -4.41 -2.11
C LEU A 3 -10.15 -4.80 -3.58
N SER A 4 -11.14 -4.44 -4.39
CA SER A 4 -11.21 -4.86 -5.80
C SER A 4 -10.24 -4.10 -6.71
N GLU A 5 -10.17 -2.78 -6.58
CA GLU A 5 -9.32 -1.91 -7.39
C GLU A 5 -8.83 -0.73 -6.56
N VAL A 6 -7.67 -0.18 -6.89
CA VAL A 6 -7.24 1.14 -6.41
C VAL A 6 -6.75 1.95 -7.60
N LYS A 7 -7.10 3.23 -7.64
CA LYS A 7 -6.73 4.14 -8.74
C LYS A 7 -5.90 5.29 -8.21
N ASN A 8 -5.21 5.98 -9.13
CA ASN A 8 -4.48 7.21 -8.84
C ASN A 8 -3.52 7.09 -7.64
N LEU A 9 -2.71 6.03 -7.64
CA LEU A 9 -1.66 5.83 -6.65
C LEU A 9 -0.70 7.01 -6.69
N ASN A 10 -0.54 7.70 -5.57
CA ASN A 10 0.39 8.80 -5.42
C ASN A 10 1.27 8.58 -4.19
N PHE A 11 2.57 8.79 -4.36
CA PHE A 11 3.52 8.69 -3.26
C PHE A 11 3.30 9.86 -2.30
N TYR A 12 3.04 9.56 -1.03
CA TYR A 12 2.82 10.57 0.00
C TYR A 12 4.08 10.77 0.84
N SER A 13 4.59 9.70 1.45
CA SER A 13 5.82 9.77 2.24
C SER A 13 6.50 8.41 2.39
N GLN A 14 7.74 8.44 2.84
CA GLN A 14 8.54 7.24 3.14
C GLN A 14 9.04 7.31 4.57
N LEU A 15 8.92 6.19 5.27
CA LEU A 15 9.53 5.92 6.58
C LEU A 15 10.56 4.80 6.38
N SER A 16 11.81 5.18 6.13
CA SER A 16 12.90 4.20 5.98
C SER A 16 13.50 3.91 7.36
N LEU A 17 13.34 2.68 7.84
CA LEU A 17 14.12 2.18 8.97
C LEU A 17 15.40 1.57 8.39
N LYS A 18 16.55 2.14 8.76
CA LYS A 18 17.88 1.77 8.25
C LYS A 18 18.01 0.25 8.08
N GLN A 19 18.16 -0.18 6.82
CA GLN A 19 18.73 -1.46 6.36
C GLN A 19 17.87 -2.73 6.33
N VAL A 20 16.60 -2.74 6.74
CA VAL A 20 15.81 -4.01 6.77
C VAL A 20 14.49 -3.95 6.00
N GLU A 21 13.85 -2.78 5.96
CA GLU A 21 12.56 -2.61 5.31
C GLU A 21 12.38 -1.17 4.83
N ASP A 22 11.66 -0.99 3.73
CA ASP A 22 11.14 0.31 3.32
C ASP A 22 9.65 0.35 3.63
N ARG A 23 9.21 1.40 4.31
CA ARG A 23 7.79 1.64 4.56
C ARG A 23 7.35 2.88 3.80
N LEU A 24 6.28 2.74 3.02
CA LEU A 24 5.73 3.80 2.17
C LEU A 24 4.30 4.07 2.57
N LEU A 25 3.96 5.36 2.62
CA LEU A 25 2.59 5.85 2.66
C LEU A 25 2.22 6.30 1.25
N ILE A 26 1.11 5.75 0.75
CA ILE A 26 0.62 5.96 -0.61
C ILE A 26 -0.85 6.36 -0.51
N THR A 27 -1.22 7.48 -1.11
CA THR A 27 -2.64 7.87 -1.30
C THR A 27 -3.19 7.18 -2.52
N ALA A 28 -4.48 6.85 -2.50
CA ALA A 28 -5.15 6.21 -3.61
C ALA A 28 -6.65 6.53 -3.60
N ASP A 29 -7.29 6.39 -4.74
CA ASP A 29 -8.74 6.34 -4.84
C ASP A 29 -9.20 4.91 -4.51
N PHE A 30 -9.87 4.77 -3.36
CA PHE A 30 -10.43 3.51 -2.92
C PHE A 30 -11.86 3.29 -3.49
N PRO A 31 -12.28 2.04 -3.72
CA PRO A 31 -13.63 1.75 -4.20
C PRO A 31 -14.67 2.27 -3.22
N LYS A 32 -15.72 2.93 -3.73
CA LYS A 32 -16.80 3.48 -2.89
C LYS A 32 -17.42 2.42 -1.97
N GLN A 33 -17.62 1.21 -2.48
CA GLN A 33 -18.17 0.11 -1.68
C GLN A 33 -17.25 -0.24 -0.50
N PHE A 34 -15.94 -0.35 -0.74
CA PHE A 34 -14.96 -0.59 0.31
C PHE A 34 -14.98 0.52 1.37
N MET A 35 -15.05 1.78 0.94
CA MET A 35 -15.13 2.95 1.83
C MET A 35 -16.35 2.92 2.74
N VAL A 36 -17.51 2.54 2.21
CA VAL A 36 -18.76 2.44 2.96
C VAL A 36 -18.72 1.28 3.95
N GLU A 37 -18.29 0.09 3.52
CA GLU A 37 -18.20 -1.10 4.37
C GLU A 37 -17.20 -0.92 5.52
N SER A 38 -16.05 -0.29 5.24
CA SER A 38 -15.02 -0.02 6.23
C SER A 38 -15.31 1.22 7.10
N GLN A 39 -16.30 2.03 6.69
CA GLN A 39 -16.62 3.32 7.29
C GLN A 39 -15.35 4.18 7.44
N MET A 40 -14.54 4.24 6.38
CA MET A 40 -13.33 5.05 6.30
C MET A 40 -13.61 6.39 5.63
N LYS A 41 -12.82 7.41 5.95
CA LYS A 41 -12.97 8.75 5.37
C LYS A 41 -11.77 9.19 4.53
N ASP A 42 -10.57 9.00 5.06
CA ASP A 42 -9.31 9.45 4.45
C ASP A 42 -8.21 8.36 4.58
N PRO A 43 -8.34 7.26 3.83
CA PRO A 43 -7.44 6.12 3.90
C PRO A 43 -6.15 6.30 3.10
N PHE A 44 -5.07 5.76 3.66
CA PHE A 44 -3.77 5.62 3.06
C PHE A 44 -3.36 4.15 3.00
N LEU A 45 -2.70 3.76 1.92
CA LEU A 45 -1.99 2.50 1.82
C LEU A 45 -0.65 2.64 2.57
N TYR A 46 -0.49 1.86 3.63
CA TYR A 46 0.78 1.70 4.35
C TYR A 46 1.45 0.40 3.90
N VAL A 47 2.41 0.53 2.99
CA VAL A 47 3.08 -0.61 2.36
C VAL A 47 4.45 -0.79 3.00
N THR A 48 4.73 -2.00 3.49
CA THR A 48 6.05 -2.40 3.98
C THR A 48 6.68 -3.38 3.00
N LEU A 49 7.87 -3.06 2.51
CA LEU A 49 8.68 -3.89 1.64
C LEU A 49 9.88 -4.43 2.42
N TYR A 50 10.02 -5.75 2.46
CA TYR A 50 11.14 -6.42 3.12
C TYR A 50 12.24 -6.77 2.11
N VAL A 51 13.51 -6.60 2.50
CA VAL A 51 14.69 -6.91 1.67
C VAL A 51 14.65 -8.32 1.07
N ARG A 52 14.13 -9.30 1.81
CA ARG A 52 14.05 -10.71 1.38
C ARG A 52 12.89 -11.04 0.45
N GLY A 53 12.20 -10.02 -0.08
CA GLY A 53 11.14 -10.18 -1.10
C GLY A 53 9.72 -10.29 -0.56
N GLY A 54 9.51 -10.13 0.75
CA GLY A 54 8.18 -10.04 1.33
C GLY A 54 7.58 -8.64 1.20
N ALA A 55 6.26 -8.54 1.17
CA ALA A 55 5.56 -7.28 1.30
C ALA A 55 4.33 -7.42 2.22
N ARG A 56 3.94 -6.32 2.86
CA ARG A 56 2.70 -6.22 3.64
C ARG A 56 2.01 -4.91 3.30
N ILE A 57 0.68 -4.98 3.17
CA ILE A 57 -0.17 -3.82 2.95
C ILE A 57 -1.06 -3.67 4.17
N LYS A 58 -1.14 -2.46 4.71
CA LYS A 58 -2.15 -2.04 5.68
C LYS A 58 -2.87 -0.83 5.12
N ILE A 59 -4.10 -0.60 5.57
CA ILE A 59 -4.87 0.61 5.25
C ILE A 59 -5.07 1.38 6.55
N ILE A 60 -4.55 2.59 6.59
CA ILE A 60 -4.64 3.49 7.75
C ILE A 60 -5.57 4.62 7.37
N ASP A 61 -6.64 4.83 8.13
CA ASP A 61 -7.54 5.96 7.91
C ASP A 61 -7.24 7.08 8.90
N GLU A 62 -6.71 8.20 8.42
CA GLU A 62 -6.42 9.36 9.26
C GLU A 62 -7.71 10.03 9.74
N GLY A 63 -8.78 9.98 8.94
CA GLY A 63 -10.05 10.61 9.26
C GLY A 63 -10.85 9.92 10.37
N THR A 64 -10.55 8.64 10.67
CA THR A 64 -11.23 7.88 11.74
C THR A 64 -10.27 7.16 12.70
N ALA A 65 -8.95 7.32 12.52
CA ALA A 65 -7.91 6.59 13.24
C ALA A 65 -8.06 5.04 13.18
N LYS A 66 -8.71 4.53 12.14
CA LYS A 66 -8.91 3.09 11.94
C LYS A 66 -7.70 2.47 11.24
N LEU A 67 -7.41 1.23 11.61
CA LEU A 67 -6.41 0.40 10.97
C LEU A 67 -7.07 -0.87 10.42
N TYR A 68 -6.93 -1.10 9.13
CA TYR A 68 -7.32 -2.35 8.49
C TYR A 68 -6.09 -3.08 7.98
N ILE A 69 -5.99 -4.37 8.30
CA ILE A 69 -4.88 -5.23 7.91
C ILE A 69 -5.47 -6.33 7.00
N PRO A 70 -5.58 -6.07 5.69
CA PRO A 70 -6.07 -7.09 4.76
C PRO A 70 -5.10 -8.26 4.68
N ASN A 71 -5.64 -9.48 4.54
CA ASN A 71 -4.86 -10.60 4.04
C ASN A 71 -4.74 -10.49 2.52
N THR A 72 -3.84 -11.27 1.92
CA THR A 72 -3.70 -11.33 0.46
C THR A 72 -4.97 -11.77 -0.27
N LYS A 73 -5.85 -12.54 0.39
CA LYS A 73 -7.15 -12.95 -0.16
C LYS A 73 -8.21 -11.85 -0.13
N ASP A 74 -7.99 -10.81 0.68
CA ASP A 74 -8.90 -9.68 0.85
C ASP A 74 -8.61 -8.55 -0.17
N ILE A 75 -7.64 -8.76 -1.05
CA ILE A 75 -7.22 -7.82 -2.09
C ILE A 75 -7.24 -8.58 -3.41
N ASP A 76 -7.73 -7.93 -4.46
CA ASP A 76 -7.64 -8.48 -5.80
C ASP A 76 -6.16 -8.71 -6.19
N PRO A 77 -5.79 -9.88 -6.77
CA PRO A 77 -4.40 -10.18 -7.08
C PRO A 77 -3.70 -9.14 -7.96
N GLU A 78 -4.42 -8.55 -8.93
CA GLU A 78 -3.84 -7.53 -9.81
C GLU A 78 -3.67 -6.21 -9.07
N THR A 79 -4.66 -5.82 -8.27
CA THR A 79 -4.60 -4.66 -7.37
C THR A 79 -3.44 -4.78 -6.37
N TYR A 80 -3.27 -5.95 -5.76
CA TYR A 80 -2.15 -6.23 -4.86
C TYR A 80 -0.82 -6.02 -5.58
N LYS A 81 -0.66 -6.64 -6.75
CA LYS A 81 0.55 -6.52 -7.56
C LYS A 81 0.85 -5.07 -7.95
N GLN A 82 -0.16 -4.33 -8.40
CA GLN A 82 -0.05 -2.92 -8.76
C GLN A 82 0.46 -2.07 -7.59
N ILE A 83 -0.11 -2.23 -6.40
CA ILE A 83 0.31 -1.51 -5.19
C ILE A 83 1.78 -1.83 -4.86
N ILE A 84 2.16 -3.11 -4.93
CA ILE A 84 3.52 -3.53 -4.61
C ILE A 84 4.55 -3.03 -5.62
N GLU A 85 4.27 -3.09 -6.92
CA GLU A 85 5.19 -2.57 -7.94
C GLU A 85 5.33 -1.05 -7.82
N PHE A 86 4.22 -0.32 -7.65
CA PHE A 86 4.28 1.12 -7.39
C PHE A 86 5.14 1.46 -6.17
N ALA A 87 4.98 0.71 -5.08
CA ALA A 87 5.77 0.91 -3.87
C ALA A 87 7.27 0.64 -4.10
N LYS A 88 7.62 -0.40 -4.88
CA LYS A 88 9.01 -0.72 -5.22
C LYS A 88 9.66 0.38 -6.05
N ASP A 89 8.95 0.99 -7.00
CA ASP A 89 9.48 2.08 -7.83
C ASP A 89 9.87 3.30 -7.00
N HIS A 90 9.20 3.50 -5.87
CA HIS A 90 9.45 4.61 -4.95
C HIS A 90 10.38 4.24 -3.80
N ALA A 91 10.70 2.95 -3.63
CA ALA A 91 11.56 2.44 -2.56
C ALA A 91 13.05 2.47 -2.97
N PRO A 92 13.92 3.23 -2.27
CA PRO A 92 15.34 3.33 -2.58
C PRO A 92 16.06 1.99 -2.69
N GLN A 93 15.65 0.99 -1.89
CA GLN A 93 16.24 -0.34 -1.91
C GLN A 93 16.01 -1.10 -3.23
N PHE A 94 15.00 -0.70 -4.01
CA PHE A 94 14.62 -1.35 -5.26
C PHE A 94 14.89 -0.48 -6.51
N LYS A 95 15.34 0.78 -6.35
CA LYS A 95 15.62 1.72 -7.46
C LYS A 95 16.62 1.24 -8.52
N ASN A 96 17.42 0.20 -8.23
CA ASN A 96 18.35 -0.38 -9.21
C ASN A 96 17.76 -1.53 -10.05
N ARG A 97 16.48 -1.89 -9.89
CA ARG A 97 15.81 -2.92 -10.73
C ARG A 97 15.46 -2.44 -12.14
N THR A 98 15.34 -1.14 -12.37
CA THR A 98 14.96 -0.53 -13.66
C THR A 98 16.13 -0.22 -14.60
N LYS A 99 17.37 -0.55 -14.21
CA LYS A 99 18.54 -0.49 -15.10
C LYS A 99 18.91 -1.89 -15.59
N LYS A 100 18.13 -2.44 -16.52
CA LYS A 100 18.55 -3.57 -17.36
C LYS A 100 17.92 -3.44 -18.73
#